data_AF-A0A917TZ07-F1
#
_entry.id   AF-A0A917TZ07-F1
#
_cell.length_a   1.000
_cell.length_b   1.000
_cell.length_c   1.000
_cell.angle_alpha   90.00
_cell.angle_beta   90.00
_cell.angle_gamma   90.00
#
_symmetry.space_group_name_H-M   'P 1'
#
loop_
_entity.id
_entity.type
_entity.pdbx_description
1 polymer ?
#
loop_
_entity_poly.entity_id
_entity_poly.type
_entity_poly.pdbx_seq_one_letter_code
_entity_poly.pdbx_strand_id
1 'polypeptide(L)'
;MVSRRARRVVALVLVAAVSGCSIGDIRRTPPAPPSASVKPSESADLPPTIDPVAEVRRHRLAVPQRYDRPHVEFVDAELGYALFAACDGQPSGPDCPALLWSTRDGGRSWQRLRHPRPIADEQQMYTAPGVLALLAKPHGWWTSTDGGRSFRHSPSEADPPQWQAAQGRFQLVQGTGKVGRWTGTKLRPLPTQPRLPALNTVLELDGRSVSSGGTEFDGPLVAAGAGEDGRPYAAISWNEGRSWQETPVPEFDGEVGVLRVKAVSDGLWLVGERPDRISFPALWRLAGQSWQRVRAEGQPESGQAVPLGAGVVAVISPRGAGALVGGRYVDLPWPVTAEHHLQLLPDGTLVASGPESVLLGTGHFGDRTWAAVVIETD
;
A
#
# COMPACT_ATOMS: atom_id res chain seq x y z
N MET A 1 13.57 -63.51 -0.99
CA MET A 1 12.19 -63.86 -1.42
C MET A 1 11.51 -62.56 -1.83
N VAL A 2 11.64 -62.08 -3.07
CA VAL A 2 10.72 -62.26 -4.25
C VAL A 2 9.26 -61.93 -3.87
N SER A 3 8.67 -60.80 -4.29
CA SER A 3 8.12 -60.48 -5.64
C SER A 3 7.76 -58.97 -5.67
N ARG A 4 8.00 -58.10 -6.69
CA ARG A 4 7.65 -57.99 -8.13
C ARG A 4 6.14 -57.90 -8.48
N ARG A 5 5.71 -56.70 -8.94
CA ARG A 5 4.91 -56.36 -10.17
C ARG A 5 4.08 -55.08 -9.94
N ALA A 6 3.70 -54.23 -10.91
CA ALA A 6 4.22 -53.84 -12.22
C ALA A 6 3.41 -52.59 -12.68
N ARG A 7 4.06 -51.74 -13.48
CA ARG A 7 3.58 -50.69 -14.42
C ARG A 7 2.09 -50.71 -14.85
N ARG A 8 1.55 -49.49 -15.10
CA ARG A 8 0.97 -49.11 -16.42
C ARG A 8 0.88 -47.58 -16.61
N VAL A 9 1.29 -47.16 -17.80
CA VAL A 9 1.22 -45.82 -18.43
C VAL A 9 0.03 -45.84 -19.38
N VAL A 10 -0.77 -44.77 -19.45
CA VAL A 10 -1.59 -44.42 -20.64
C VAL A 10 -1.65 -42.90 -20.78
N ALA A 11 -1.21 -42.40 -21.93
CA ALA A 11 -1.43 -41.06 -22.44
C ALA A 11 -2.55 -41.12 -23.50
N LEU A 12 -3.34 -40.06 -23.65
CA LEU A 12 -4.19 -39.88 -24.83
C LEU A 12 -4.41 -38.39 -25.14
N VAL A 13 -4.01 -38.02 -26.35
CA VAL A 13 -4.19 -36.75 -27.06
C VAL A 13 -5.41 -36.89 -27.96
N LEU A 14 -6.24 -35.86 -28.09
CA LEU A 14 -7.23 -35.76 -29.16
C LEU A 14 -7.46 -34.29 -29.56
N VAL A 15 -7.13 -34.00 -30.83
CA VAL A 15 -7.40 -32.78 -31.58
C VAL A 15 -8.58 -33.07 -32.51
N ALA A 16 -9.54 -32.14 -32.64
CA ALA A 16 -10.51 -32.13 -33.71
C ALA A 16 -10.74 -30.70 -34.21
N ALA A 17 -10.33 -30.46 -35.46
CA ALA A 17 -10.65 -29.28 -36.25
C ALA A 17 -11.86 -29.59 -37.14
N VAL A 18 -12.80 -28.65 -37.27
CA VAL A 18 -13.79 -28.65 -38.36
C VAL A 18 -13.93 -27.23 -38.90
N SER A 19 -13.63 -27.11 -40.18
CA SER A 19 -13.85 -26.00 -41.08
C SER A 19 -15.26 -26.04 -41.67
N GLY A 20 -15.84 -24.87 -41.95
CA GLY A 20 -17.09 -24.74 -42.70
C GLY A 20 -17.16 -23.39 -43.42
N CYS A 21 -17.01 -23.41 -44.75
CA CYS A 21 -17.23 -22.28 -45.65
C CYS A 21 -18.72 -22.15 -45.98
N SER A 22 -19.21 -20.93 -46.18
CA SER A 22 -20.42 -20.69 -46.99
C SER A 22 -20.18 -19.52 -47.93
N ILE A 23 -20.37 -19.79 -49.22
CA ILE A 23 -20.29 -18.86 -50.35
C ILE A 23 -21.72 -18.54 -50.78
N GLY A 24 -21.94 -17.27 -51.14
CA GLY A 24 -22.92 -16.88 -52.15
C GLY A 24 -23.95 -15.86 -51.69
N ASP A 25 -23.83 -14.62 -52.17
CA ASP A 25 -24.73 -14.18 -53.26
C ASP A 25 -24.18 -12.93 -53.98
N ILE A 26 -24.35 -12.93 -55.31
CA ILE A 26 -23.88 -11.91 -56.24
C ILE A 26 -25.05 -10.97 -56.54
N ARG A 27 -24.97 -9.69 -56.15
CA ARG A 27 -25.84 -8.64 -56.70
C ARG A 27 -25.05 -7.36 -57.00
N ARG A 28 -24.76 -7.23 -58.30
CA ARG A 28 -24.61 -6.02 -59.14
C ARG A 28 -24.13 -4.71 -58.48
N THR A 29 -22.95 -4.28 -58.90
CA THR A 29 -22.38 -2.95 -58.71
C THR A 29 -23.17 -1.88 -59.49
N PRO A 30 -23.66 -0.80 -58.84
CA PRO A 30 -24.15 0.39 -59.52
C PRO A 30 -22.98 1.25 -60.04
N PRO A 31 -23.14 2.01 -61.14
CA PRO A 31 -22.08 2.85 -61.68
C PRO A 31 -21.74 4.01 -60.73
N ALA A 32 -20.43 4.29 -60.62
CA ALA A 32 -19.90 5.37 -59.80
C ALA A 32 -20.37 6.76 -60.30
N PRO A 33 -20.88 7.64 -59.42
CA PRO A 33 -21.03 9.05 -59.73
C PRO A 33 -19.66 9.75 -59.74
N PRO A 34 -19.51 10.85 -60.50
CA PRO A 34 -18.23 11.52 -60.71
C PRO A 34 -17.64 12.07 -59.42
N SER A 35 -16.32 11.95 -59.29
CA SER A 35 -15.49 12.49 -58.21
C SER A 35 -15.78 13.96 -57.95
N ALA A 36 -16.55 14.23 -56.91
CA ALA A 36 -16.57 15.55 -56.28
C ALA A 36 -15.32 15.64 -55.39
N SER A 37 -14.45 16.57 -55.73
CA SER A 37 -13.26 16.93 -54.97
C SER A 37 -13.66 17.44 -53.58
N VAL A 38 -13.68 16.55 -52.59
CA VAL A 38 -13.83 16.92 -51.18
C VAL A 38 -12.49 17.44 -50.70
N LYS A 39 -12.41 18.76 -50.51
CA LYS A 39 -11.39 19.41 -49.68
C LYS A 39 -11.29 18.63 -48.35
N PRO A 40 -10.10 18.28 -47.84
CA PRO A 40 -10.00 17.77 -46.48
C PRO A 40 -10.52 18.86 -45.55
N SER A 41 -11.69 18.66 -44.95
CA SER A 41 -12.07 19.39 -43.76
C SER A 41 -11.12 18.95 -42.67
N GLU A 42 -10.13 19.79 -42.44
CA GLU A 42 -9.25 19.80 -41.28
C GLU A 42 -10.12 20.13 -40.05
N SER A 43 -10.84 19.12 -39.58
CA SER A 43 -11.45 19.07 -38.27
C SER A 43 -11.10 17.70 -37.74
N ALA A 44 -9.83 17.57 -37.37
CA ALA A 44 -9.40 16.52 -36.48
C ALA A 44 -10.17 16.71 -35.19
N ASP A 45 -11.23 15.93 -35.01
CA ASP A 45 -11.76 15.62 -33.69
C ASP A 45 -10.57 15.18 -32.84
N LEU A 46 -10.16 16.04 -31.90
CA LEU A 46 -9.24 15.64 -30.85
C LEU A 46 -9.87 14.41 -30.17
N PRO A 47 -9.13 13.30 -30.00
CA PRO A 47 -9.63 12.19 -29.19
C PRO A 47 -10.04 12.76 -27.82
N PRO A 48 -11.17 12.32 -27.23
CA PRO A 48 -11.62 12.83 -25.95
C PRO A 48 -10.48 12.73 -24.95
N THR A 49 -10.10 13.86 -24.35
CA THR A 49 -9.14 13.89 -23.24
C THR A 49 -9.76 13.06 -22.12
N ILE A 50 -9.29 11.83 -21.94
CA ILE A 50 -9.70 11.00 -20.82
C ILE A 50 -9.17 11.70 -19.58
N ASP A 51 -10.06 12.27 -18.76
CA ASP A 51 -9.68 12.81 -17.47
C ASP A 51 -9.17 11.62 -16.62
N PRO A 52 -7.89 11.63 -16.21
CA PRO A 52 -7.33 10.54 -15.42
C PRO A 52 -8.00 10.43 -14.02
N VAL A 53 -8.71 11.48 -13.59
CA VAL A 53 -9.55 11.47 -12.38
C VAL A 53 -11.00 11.21 -12.79
N ALA A 54 -11.57 10.09 -12.35
CA ALA A 54 -12.96 9.73 -12.65
C ALA A 54 -13.97 10.52 -11.81
N GLU A 55 -13.59 10.94 -10.60
CA GLU A 55 -14.46 11.66 -9.67
C GLU A 55 -13.66 12.68 -8.84
N VAL A 56 -14.12 13.93 -8.77
CA VAL A 56 -13.59 14.93 -7.84
C VAL A 56 -14.59 15.15 -6.71
N ARG A 57 -14.24 14.72 -5.51
CA ARG A 57 -14.99 14.87 -4.26
C ARG A 57 -14.48 16.11 -3.52
N ARG A 58 -14.98 17.27 -3.96
CA ARG A 58 -14.70 18.55 -3.32
C ARG A 58 -15.71 18.81 -2.22
N HIS A 59 -15.22 19.07 -1.01
CA HIS A 59 -16.08 19.39 0.12
C HIS A 59 -15.52 20.58 0.89
N ARG A 60 -16.39 21.56 1.13
CA ARG A 60 -16.06 22.73 1.96
C ARG A 60 -16.49 22.46 3.40
N LEU A 61 -15.52 22.47 4.30
CA LEU A 61 -15.76 22.28 5.72
C LEU A 61 -15.96 23.62 6.40
N ALA A 62 -16.81 23.61 7.43
CA ALA A 62 -17.00 24.73 8.35
C ALA A 62 -15.76 24.93 9.24
N VAL A 63 -14.66 25.36 8.62
CA VAL A 63 -13.33 25.57 9.17
C VAL A 63 -12.87 26.95 8.69
N PRO A 64 -12.56 27.90 9.58
CA PRO A 64 -12.09 29.22 9.19
C PRO A 64 -10.83 29.18 8.31
N GLN A 65 -10.71 30.11 7.35
CA GLN A 65 -9.55 30.21 6.43
C GLN A 65 -8.18 30.25 7.09
N ARG A 66 -8.08 30.67 8.35
CA ARG A 66 -6.81 30.75 9.09
C ARG A 66 -6.18 29.40 9.43
N TYR A 67 -6.94 28.31 9.33
CA TYR A 67 -6.39 26.98 9.58
C TYR A 67 -5.47 26.56 8.44
N ASP A 68 -4.36 25.92 8.81
CA ASP A 68 -3.46 25.31 7.84
C ASP A 68 -4.11 24.08 7.20
N ARG A 69 -3.47 23.53 6.15
CA ARG A 69 -3.95 22.32 5.48
C ARG A 69 -4.09 21.15 6.48
N PRO A 70 -5.17 20.36 6.40
CA PRO A 70 -5.34 19.24 7.32
C PRO A 70 -4.38 18.10 6.97
N HIS A 71 -3.97 17.36 7.99
CA HIS A 71 -3.44 16.01 7.81
C HIS A 71 -4.58 15.05 7.54
N VAL A 72 -4.56 14.33 6.42
CA VAL A 72 -5.63 13.43 5.99
C VAL A 72 -5.11 12.00 5.90
N GLU A 73 -5.79 11.06 6.56
CA GLU A 73 -5.48 9.63 6.49
C GLU A 73 -6.73 8.81 6.20
N PHE A 74 -6.60 7.83 5.31
CA PHE A 74 -7.63 6.85 5.00
C PHE A 74 -7.25 5.48 5.58
N VAL A 75 -8.22 4.82 6.19
CA VAL A 75 -8.10 3.44 6.70
C VAL A 75 -8.37 2.45 5.57
N ASP A 76 -9.34 2.77 4.71
CA ASP A 76 -9.78 2.03 3.53
C ASP A 76 -10.38 3.01 2.49
N ALA A 77 -11.01 2.51 1.43
CA ALA A 77 -11.65 3.32 0.38
C ALA A 77 -12.74 4.29 0.89
N GLU A 78 -13.35 4.01 2.04
CA GLU A 78 -14.54 4.69 2.55
C GLU A 78 -14.25 5.50 3.82
N LEU A 79 -13.57 4.90 4.79
CA LEU A 79 -13.29 5.47 6.09
C LEU A 79 -11.99 6.27 6.06
N GLY A 80 -12.10 7.55 6.40
CA GLY A 80 -10.95 8.44 6.53
C GLY A 80 -11.17 9.53 7.57
N TYR A 81 -10.09 10.21 7.93
CA TYR A 81 -10.06 11.25 8.93
C TYR A 81 -9.24 12.44 8.44
N ALA A 82 -9.59 13.63 8.93
CA ALA A 82 -8.84 14.86 8.68
C ALA A 82 -8.63 15.60 9.99
N LEU A 83 -7.37 15.93 10.28
CA LEU A 83 -6.95 16.70 11.46
C LEU A 83 -6.41 18.06 11.02
N PHE A 84 -7.06 19.13 11.45
CA PHE A 84 -6.53 20.48 11.40
C PHE A 84 -5.83 20.77 12.73
N ALA A 85 -4.50 20.80 12.72
CA ALA A 85 -3.66 20.87 13.91
C ALA A 85 -3.01 22.25 14.17
N ALA A 86 -3.09 23.16 13.19
CA ALA A 86 -2.39 24.43 13.21
C ALA A 86 -3.20 25.53 12.49
N CYS A 87 -2.90 26.78 12.83
CA CYS A 87 -3.38 27.97 12.12
C CYS A 87 -2.22 28.93 11.89
N ASP A 88 -2.15 29.51 10.70
CA ASP A 88 -1.14 30.51 10.35
C ASP A 88 0.31 30.02 10.64
N GLY A 89 0.55 28.71 10.46
CA GLY A 89 1.81 28.04 10.79
C GLY A 89 2.11 27.88 12.29
N GLN A 90 1.15 28.16 13.18
CA GLN A 90 1.29 28.02 14.63
C GLN A 90 0.50 26.81 15.17
N PRO A 91 1.02 26.11 16.20
CA PRO A 91 0.30 25.00 16.84
C PRO A 91 -1.07 25.37 17.41
N SER A 92 -1.90 24.36 17.64
CA SER A 92 -3.24 24.54 18.21
C SER A 92 -3.24 25.24 19.58
N GLY A 93 -4.07 26.29 19.71
CA GLY A 93 -4.18 27.14 20.90
C GLY A 93 -5.62 27.51 21.25
N PRO A 94 -5.87 28.31 22.30
CA PRO A 94 -7.22 28.75 22.67
C PRO A 94 -7.99 29.42 21.52
N ASP A 95 -7.30 30.20 20.70
CA ASP A 95 -7.87 30.92 19.55
C ASP A 95 -7.86 30.11 18.24
N CYS A 96 -7.23 28.94 18.25
CA CYS A 96 -7.15 27.98 17.14
C CYS A 96 -7.15 26.54 17.69
N PRO A 97 -8.29 26.05 18.21
CA PRO A 97 -8.37 24.68 18.70
C PRO A 97 -8.31 23.68 17.54
N ALA A 98 -7.59 22.57 17.70
CA ALA A 98 -7.54 21.52 16.69
C ALA A 98 -8.94 20.98 16.33
N LEU A 99 -9.18 20.74 15.04
CA LEU A 99 -10.45 20.26 14.52
C LEU A 99 -10.27 18.87 13.91
N LEU A 100 -11.18 17.97 14.24
CA LEU A 100 -11.18 16.60 13.74
C LEU A 100 -12.45 16.34 12.94
N TRP A 101 -12.28 15.72 11.78
CA TRP A 101 -13.36 15.32 10.89
C TRP A 101 -13.19 13.86 10.48
N SER A 102 -14.29 13.23 10.10
CA SER A 102 -14.31 11.87 9.55
C SER A 102 -15.19 11.78 8.32
N THR A 103 -14.86 10.86 7.44
CA THR A 103 -15.70 10.44 6.31
C THR A 103 -15.93 8.94 6.39
N ARG A 104 -17.06 8.48 5.87
CA ARG A 104 -17.43 7.06 5.77
C ARG A 104 -17.88 6.68 4.36
N ASP A 105 -17.60 7.54 3.39
CA ASP A 105 -18.02 7.41 2.00
C ASP A 105 -16.92 7.85 1.02
N GLY A 106 -15.67 7.81 1.48
CA GLY A 106 -14.48 8.11 0.70
C GLY A 106 -14.29 9.61 0.46
N GLY A 107 -14.76 10.45 1.37
CA GLY A 107 -14.63 11.91 1.31
C GLY A 107 -15.75 12.63 0.56
N ARG A 108 -16.87 11.96 0.25
CA ARG A 108 -18.05 12.62 -0.36
C ARG A 108 -18.80 13.47 0.65
N SER A 109 -18.84 13.01 1.89
CA SER A 109 -19.33 13.76 3.03
C SER A 109 -18.36 13.66 4.20
N TRP A 110 -18.37 14.72 5.01
CA TRP A 110 -17.52 14.83 6.19
C TRP A 110 -18.36 15.21 7.41
N GLN A 111 -18.09 14.53 8.51
CA GLN A 111 -18.72 14.77 9.80
C GLN A 111 -17.68 15.25 10.79
N ARG A 112 -17.96 16.39 11.44
CA ARG A 112 -17.12 16.91 12.53
C ARG A 112 -17.20 15.97 13.73
N LEU A 113 -16.05 15.60 14.24
CA LEU A 113 -15.89 14.82 15.46
C LEU A 113 -15.53 15.73 16.64
N ARG A 114 -15.86 15.29 17.84
CA ARG A 114 -15.42 15.97 19.06
C ARG A 114 -13.96 15.61 19.32
N HIS A 115 -13.05 16.57 19.14
CA HIS A 115 -11.66 16.41 19.53
C HIS A 115 -11.56 16.36 21.08
N PRO A 116 -10.96 15.32 21.68
CA PRO A 116 -10.96 15.16 23.14
C PRO A 116 -10.01 16.14 23.85
N ARG A 117 -8.94 16.56 23.18
CA ARG A 117 -7.99 17.57 23.68
C ARG A 117 -7.51 18.53 22.57
N PRO A 118 -8.31 19.52 22.17
CA PRO A 118 -8.03 20.33 20.98
C PRO A 118 -6.93 21.39 21.17
N ILE A 119 -6.48 21.64 22.40
CA ILE A 119 -5.41 22.59 22.71
C ILE A 119 -4.23 21.79 23.24
N ALA A 120 -3.14 21.80 22.48
CA ALA A 120 -1.90 21.08 22.77
C ALA A 120 -0.74 21.66 21.95
N ASP A 121 0.49 21.51 22.44
CA ASP A 121 1.70 22.03 21.80
C ASP A 121 2.03 21.29 20.50
N GLU A 122 1.61 20.02 20.42
CA GLU A 122 1.77 19.18 19.24
C GLU A 122 0.56 18.24 19.12
N GLN A 123 -0.03 18.19 17.93
CA GLN A 123 -1.16 17.31 17.60
C GLN A 123 -0.74 16.38 16.46
N GLN A 124 -0.94 15.09 16.65
CA GLN A 124 -0.72 14.07 15.63
C GLN A 124 -1.90 13.13 15.57
N MET A 125 -2.22 12.63 14.38
CA MET A 125 -3.28 11.67 14.13
C MET A 125 -2.69 10.43 13.46
N TYR A 126 -3.15 9.28 13.90
CA TYR A 126 -2.79 7.99 13.35
C TYR A 126 -4.01 7.11 13.19
N THR A 127 -4.03 6.35 12.10
CA THR A 127 -5.15 5.49 11.76
C THR A 127 -4.70 4.06 11.47
N ALA A 128 -5.52 3.11 11.88
CA ALA A 128 -5.38 1.69 11.57
C ALA A 128 -6.78 1.06 11.53
N PRO A 129 -6.96 -0.15 10.97
CA PRO A 129 -8.23 -0.84 11.01
C PRO A 129 -8.80 -0.91 12.44
N GLY A 130 -9.96 -0.30 12.64
CA GLY A 130 -10.66 -0.26 13.92
C GLY A 130 -10.08 0.67 15.00
N VAL A 131 -9.03 1.44 14.73
CA VAL A 131 -8.42 2.37 15.71
C VAL A 131 -8.12 3.73 15.08
N LEU A 132 -8.58 4.78 15.76
CA LEU A 132 -8.11 6.16 15.58
C LEU A 132 -7.33 6.56 16.84
N ALA A 133 -6.08 6.97 16.68
CA ALA A 133 -5.24 7.44 17.77
C ALA A 133 -4.82 8.90 17.55
N LEU A 134 -4.90 9.70 18.62
CA LEU A 134 -4.47 11.09 18.65
C LEU A 134 -3.40 11.24 19.72
N LEU A 135 -2.27 11.83 19.37
CA LEU A 135 -1.26 12.27 20.34
C LEU A 135 -1.38 13.78 20.46
N ALA A 136 -1.69 14.27 21.67
CA ALA A 136 -1.79 15.70 21.96
C ALA A 136 -0.79 16.06 23.06
N LYS A 137 0.45 16.43 22.70
CA LYS A 137 1.51 16.69 23.69
C LYS A 137 1.31 18.03 24.40
N PRO A 138 1.65 18.14 25.69
CA PRO A 138 2.25 17.12 26.56
C PRO A 138 1.21 16.23 27.27
N HIS A 139 -0.03 16.19 26.79
CA HIS A 139 -1.16 15.61 27.51
C HIS A 139 -1.37 14.11 27.24
N GLY A 140 -0.57 13.50 26.36
CA GLY A 140 -0.57 12.05 26.10
C GLY A 140 -1.46 11.64 24.93
N TRP A 141 -1.99 10.42 24.99
CA TRP A 141 -2.72 9.78 23.90
C TRP A 141 -4.23 9.71 24.14
N TRP A 142 -5.00 9.77 23.06
CA TRP A 142 -6.42 9.45 23.01
C TRP A 142 -6.69 8.42 21.94
N THR A 143 -7.33 7.32 22.29
CA THR A 143 -7.69 6.25 21.35
C THR A 143 -9.19 6.08 21.25
N SER A 144 -9.68 5.94 20.03
CA SER A 144 -11.05 5.56 19.70
C SER A 144 -11.06 4.23 18.97
N THR A 145 -12.05 3.40 19.31
CA THR A 145 -12.34 2.11 18.66
C THR A 145 -13.74 2.09 18.04
N ASP A 146 -14.42 3.23 18.03
CA ASP A 146 -15.81 3.40 17.58
C ASP A 146 -15.94 4.48 16.50
N GLY A 147 -14.85 4.75 15.78
CA GLY A 147 -14.79 5.73 14.70
C GLY A 147 -14.85 7.17 15.16
N GLY A 148 -14.23 7.48 16.31
CA GLY A 148 -14.11 8.83 16.87
C GLY A 148 -15.33 9.31 17.65
N ARG A 149 -16.27 8.42 18.02
CA ARG A 149 -17.45 8.79 18.84
C ARG A 149 -17.07 8.97 20.30
N SER A 150 -16.20 8.10 20.80
CA SER A 150 -15.64 8.20 22.15
C SER A 150 -14.12 7.97 22.13
N PHE A 151 -13.44 8.56 23.11
CA PHE A 151 -11.99 8.46 23.25
C PHE A 151 -11.62 8.05 24.66
N ARG A 152 -10.65 7.14 24.77
CA ARG A 152 -10.00 6.79 26.03
C ARG A 152 -8.66 7.51 26.13
N HIS A 153 -8.48 8.25 27.21
CA HIS A 153 -7.22 8.94 27.52
C HIS A 153 -6.18 7.97 28.10
N SER A 154 -4.93 8.13 27.67
CA SER A 154 -3.74 7.49 28.21
C SER A 154 -2.69 8.58 28.46
N PRO A 155 -2.39 8.96 29.71
CA PRO A 155 -1.58 10.14 30.01
C PRO A 155 -0.08 9.98 29.72
N SER A 156 0.37 8.78 29.38
CA SER A 156 1.76 8.52 29.01
C SER A 156 2.05 9.01 27.58
N GLU A 157 3.32 9.29 27.28
CA GLU A 157 3.78 9.45 25.88
C GLU A 157 4.00 8.11 25.18
N ALA A 158 4.07 7.00 25.93
CA ALA A 158 4.18 5.66 25.36
C ALA A 158 2.92 5.29 24.57
N ASP A 159 3.11 4.54 23.48
CA ASP A 159 2.03 4.07 22.62
C ASP A 159 0.93 3.37 23.43
N PRO A 160 -0.35 3.76 23.26
CA PRO A 160 -1.44 3.20 24.04
C PRO A 160 -1.72 1.75 23.59
N PRO A 161 -2.19 0.87 24.50
CA PRO A 161 -2.39 -0.56 24.21
C PRO A 161 -3.26 -0.84 22.97
N GLN A 162 -4.28 -0.02 22.71
CA GLN A 162 -5.16 -0.15 21.55
C GLN A 162 -4.42 0.13 20.24
N TRP A 163 -3.60 1.18 20.23
CA TRP A 163 -2.77 1.52 19.07
C TRP A 163 -1.72 0.45 18.83
N GLN A 164 -1.02 0.01 19.87
CA GLN A 164 -0.05 -1.06 19.76
C GLN A 164 -0.69 -2.35 19.23
N ALA A 165 -1.89 -2.72 19.72
CA ALA A 165 -2.58 -3.91 19.23
C ALA A 165 -2.94 -3.83 17.73
N ALA A 166 -3.30 -2.64 17.24
CA ALA A 166 -3.65 -2.41 15.83
C ALA A 166 -2.45 -2.53 14.87
N GLN A 167 -1.22 -2.39 15.38
CA GLN A 167 0.02 -2.59 14.60
C GLN A 167 0.38 -4.07 14.39
N GLY A 168 -0.46 -5.00 14.86
CA GLY A 168 -0.26 -6.44 14.72
C GLY A 168 0.32 -7.10 15.96
N ARG A 169 0.32 -8.44 15.99
CA ARG A 169 0.71 -9.20 17.18
C ARG A 169 2.23 -9.30 17.36
N PHE A 170 2.98 -9.25 16.27
CA PHE A 170 4.44 -9.26 16.27
C PHE A 170 4.96 -7.97 15.69
N GLN A 171 5.87 -7.32 16.43
CA GLN A 171 6.35 -5.99 16.12
C GLN A 171 7.82 -5.86 16.52
N LEU A 172 8.49 -4.82 16.02
CA LEU A 172 9.81 -4.47 16.52
C LEU A 172 9.69 -3.69 17.83
N VAL A 173 10.43 -4.13 18.85
CA VAL A 173 10.52 -3.45 20.14
C VAL A 173 11.47 -2.27 19.99
N GLN A 174 10.90 -1.05 19.99
CA GLN A 174 11.68 0.19 19.94
C GLN A 174 12.76 0.22 21.04
N GLY A 175 13.93 0.77 20.71
CA GLY A 175 15.10 0.85 21.59
C GLY A 175 15.94 -0.43 21.66
N THR A 176 15.37 -1.62 21.44
CA THR A 176 16.15 -2.88 21.40
C THR A 176 16.33 -3.46 20.00
N GLY A 177 15.49 -3.06 19.04
CA GLY A 177 15.50 -3.59 17.68
C GLY A 177 15.06 -5.06 17.56
N LYS A 178 14.57 -5.67 18.65
CA LYS A 178 14.18 -7.09 18.68
C LYS A 178 12.75 -7.29 18.18
N VAL A 179 12.46 -8.46 17.63
CA VAL A 179 11.08 -8.91 17.41
C VAL A 179 10.45 -9.23 18.77
N GLY A 180 9.30 -8.63 19.04
CA GLY A 180 8.49 -8.85 20.23
C GLY A 180 7.07 -9.28 19.89
N ARG A 181 6.45 -10.04 20.80
CA ARG A 181 5.04 -10.40 20.78
C ARG A 181 4.27 -9.47 21.70
N TRP A 182 3.18 -8.91 21.19
CA TRP A 182 2.21 -8.17 21.98
C TRP A 182 1.42 -9.11 22.87
N THR A 183 1.44 -8.86 24.18
CA THR A 183 0.71 -9.68 25.17
C THR A 183 -0.61 -9.07 25.63
N GLY A 184 -1.16 -8.11 24.89
CA GLY A 184 -2.32 -7.32 25.30
C GLY A 184 -2.00 -6.13 26.22
N THR A 185 -0.80 -6.10 26.81
CA THR A 185 -0.37 -5.06 27.76
C THR A 185 0.99 -4.48 27.47
N LYS A 186 1.93 -5.28 26.96
CA LYS A 186 3.26 -4.84 26.56
C LYS A 186 3.81 -5.70 25.43
N LEU A 187 4.76 -5.14 24.67
CA LEU A 187 5.60 -5.92 23.78
C LEU A 187 6.64 -6.67 24.60
N ARG A 188 6.67 -8.00 24.47
CA ARG A 188 7.71 -8.85 25.08
C ARG A 188 8.62 -9.38 23.97
N PRO A 189 9.94 -9.13 24.04
CA PRO A 189 10.88 -9.74 23.10
C PRO A 189 10.70 -11.26 23.04
N LEU A 190 10.74 -11.81 21.83
CA LEU A 190 10.74 -13.25 21.63
C LEU A 190 12.00 -13.89 22.22
N PRO A 191 11.91 -15.11 22.77
CA PRO A 191 13.07 -15.81 23.34
C PRO A 191 14.13 -16.10 22.27
N THR A 192 13.71 -16.29 21.02
CA THR A 192 14.59 -16.51 19.87
C THR A 192 14.40 -15.38 18.88
N GLN A 193 15.51 -14.74 18.49
CA GLN A 193 15.54 -13.66 17.52
C GLN A 193 16.07 -14.20 16.17
N PRO A 194 15.63 -13.63 15.04
CA PRO A 194 16.26 -13.94 13.76
C PRO A 194 17.71 -13.45 13.78
N ARG A 195 18.62 -14.21 13.17
CA ARG A 195 20.05 -13.90 13.12
C ARG A 195 20.36 -12.89 12.02
N LEU A 196 19.73 -11.72 12.09
CA LEU A 196 19.95 -10.63 11.13
C LEU A 196 20.84 -9.56 11.78
N PRO A 197 21.77 -8.93 11.04
CA PRO A 197 22.62 -7.86 11.57
C PRO A 197 21.82 -6.65 12.06
N ALA A 198 20.71 -6.35 11.38
CA ALA A 198 19.75 -5.33 11.77
C ALA A 198 18.33 -5.75 11.37
N LEU A 199 17.34 -5.18 12.05
CA LEU A 199 15.93 -5.41 11.81
C LEU A 199 15.25 -4.07 11.52
N ASN A 200 14.59 -3.98 10.37
CA ASN A 200 13.79 -2.81 10.00
C ASN A 200 12.29 -3.11 10.01
N THR A 201 11.91 -4.38 9.82
CA THR A 201 10.50 -4.77 9.72
C THR A 201 10.27 -6.19 10.23
N VAL A 202 9.06 -6.45 10.72
CA VAL A 202 8.53 -7.78 10.95
C VAL A 202 7.07 -7.78 10.57
N LEU A 203 6.63 -8.83 9.90
CA LEU A 203 5.25 -8.99 9.44
C LEU A 203 4.76 -10.39 9.77
N GLU A 204 3.57 -10.48 10.35
CA GLU A 204 2.79 -11.71 10.46
C GLU A 204 1.89 -11.83 9.24
N LEU A 205 1.87 -13.00 8.62
CA LEU A 205 0.98 -13.26 7.48
C LEU A 205 -0.33 -13.88 7.94
N ASP A 206 -1.34 -13.76 7.10
CA ASP A 206 -2.56 -14.55 7.25
C ASP A 206 -2.29 -16.04 6.98
N GLY A 207 -3.12 -16.88 7.59
CA GLY A 207 -3.11 -18.32 7.39
C GLY A 207 -2.76 -19.10 8.67
N ARG A 208 -2.55 -20.40 8.49
CA ARG A 208 -2.11 -21.30 9.56
C ARG A 208 -0.92 -22.10 9.09
N SER A 209 -0.03 -22.39 10.02
CA SER A 209 1.07 -23.31 9.80
C SER A 209 0.96 -24.49 10.75
N VAL A 210 1.29 -25.69 10.28
CA VAL A 210 1.23 -26.91 11.09
C VAL A 210 2.63 -27.47 11.22
N SER A 211 3.08 -27.68 12.45
CA SER A 211 4.38 -28.31 12.71
C SER A 211 4.39 -29.78 12.30
N SER A 212 5.57 -30.37 12.16
CA SER A 212 5.71 -31.82 11.96
C SER A 212 5.10 -32.67 13.09
N GLY A 213 4.92 -32.08 14.28
CA GLY A 213 4.26 -32.69 15.43
C GLY A 213 2.74 -32.42 15.52
N GLY A 214 2.14 -31.81 14.50
CA GLY A 214 0.70 -31.52 14.45
C GLY A 214 0.26 -30.30 15.25
N THR A 215 1.19 -29.50 15.79
CA THR A 215 0.85 -28.24 16.47
C THR A 215 0.50 -27.19 15.44
N GLU A 216 -0.69 -26.61 15.54
CA GLU A 216 -1.09 -25.46 14.73
C GLU A 216 -0.50 -24.18 15.32
N PHE A 217 0.00 -23.34 14.44
CA PHE A 217 0.38 -21.97 14.68
C PHE A 217 -0.43 -21.08 13.72
N ASP A 218 -0.52 -19.80 14.05
CA ASP A 218 -1.01 -18.81 13.10
C ASP A 218 -0.04 -18.67 11.91
N GLY A 219 -0.23 -17.65 11.09
CA GLY A 219 0.56 -17.49 9.89
C GLY A 219 2.04 -17.24 10.18
N PRO A 220 2.90 -17.49 9.18
CA PRO A 220 4.34 -17.33 9.32
C PRO A 220 4.72 -15.88 9.63
N LEU A 221 5.84 -15.72 10.33
CA LEU A 221 6.48 -14.42 10.56
C LEU A 221 7.60 -14.23 9.56
N VAL A 222 7.71 -13.03 9.00
CA VAL A 222 8.78 -12.63 8.11
C VAL A 222 9.48 -11.43 8.73
N ALA A 223 10.77 -11.56 8.99
CA ALA A 223 11.62 -10.48 9.50
C ALA A 223 12.62 -10.08 8.41
N ALA A 224 12.87 -8.78 8.27
CA ALA A 224 13.86 -8.29 7.34
C ALA A 224 14.56 -7.02 7.86
N GLY A 225 15.77 -6.81 7.38
CA GLY A 225 16.52 -5.60 7.64
C GLY A 225 17.74 -5.48 6.73
N ALA A 226 18.34 -4.29 6.71
CA ALA A 226 19.60 -4.04 6.02
C ALA A 226 20.72 -3.80 7.03
N GLY A 227 21.86 -4.48 6.84
CA GLY A 227 23.04 -4.28 7.69
C GLY A 227 23.68 -2.90 7.48
N GLU A 228 24.65 -2.55 8.33
CA GLU A 228 25.45 -1.32 8.17
C GLU A 228 26.24 -1.29 6.85
N ASP A 229 26.50 -2.47 6.28
CA ASP A 229 27.10 -2.67 4.95
C ASP A 229 26.12 -2.45 3.79
N GLY A 230 24.88 -2.04 4.08
CA GLY A 230 23.81 -1.85 3.11
C GLY A 230 23.26 -3.14 2.51
N ARG A 231 23.67 -4.32 3.00
CA ARG A 231 23.20 -5.60 2.45
C ARG A 231 21.84 -5.97 3.01
N PRO A 232 20.90 -6.48 2.19
CA PRO A 232 19.59 -6.90 2.65
C PRO A 232 19.63 -8.32 3.25
N TYR A 233 18.90 -8.52 4.35
CA TYR A 233 18.77 -9.79 5.04
C TYR A 233 17.30 -10.08 5.36
N ALA A 234 16.90 -11.36 5.29
CA ALA A 234 15.55 -11.79 5.63
C ALA A 234 15.56 -13.16 6.31
N ALA A 235 14.58 -13.39 7.19
CA ALA A 235 14.34 -14.67 7.83
C ALA A 235 12.84 -14.93 7.99
N ILE A 236 12.45 -16.20 7.89
CA ILE A 236 11.07 -16.64 8.06
C ILE A 236 10.96 -17.58 9.27
N SER A 237 9.89 -17.42 10.03
CA SER A 237 9.50 -18.35 11.09
C SER A 237 8.11 -18.94 10.80
N TRP A 238 8.01 -20.26 10.87
CA TRP A 238 6.77 -21.02 10.70
C TRP A 238 6.16 -21.46 12.04
N ASN A 239 6.64 -20.91 13.14
CA ASN A 239 6.23 -21.32 14.49
C ASN A 239 6.24 -20.16 15.47
N GLU A 240 5.68 -19.03 15.04
CA GLU A 240 5.53 -17.82 15.86
C GLU A 240 6.85 -17.27 16.43
N GLY A 241 7.94 -17.42 15.68
CA GLY A 241 9.26 -16.93 16.05
C GLY A 241 10.01 -17.79 17.08
N ARG A 242 9.58 -19.04 17.32
CA ARG A 242 10.33 -20.00 18.16
C ARG A 242 11.62 -20.48 17.48
N SER A 243 11.63 -20.53 16.15
CA SER A 243 12.82 -20.74 15.35
C SER A 243 12.73 -19.91 14.08
N TRP A 244 13.89 -19.45 13.60
CA TRP A 244 14.00 -18.64 12.39
C TRP A 244 14.89 -19.34 11.38
N GLN A 245 14.43 -19.38 10.13
CA GLN A 245 15.20 -19.83 9.00
C GLN A 245 15.63 -18.60 8.20
N GLU A 246 16.94 -18.39 8.08
CA GLU A 246 17.48 -17.38 7.18
C GLU A 246 17.10 -17.72 5.73
N THR A 247 16.68 -16.71 4.99
CA THR A 247 16.27 -16.83 3.59
C THR A 247 17.15 -15.87 2.79
N PRO A 248 18.19 -16.37 2.09
CA PRO A 248 19.13 -15.52 1.37
C PRO A 248 18.42 -14.56 0.43
N VAL A 249 18.74 -13.27 0.54
CA VAL A 249 18.25 -12.23 -0.38
C VAL A 249 19.34 -12.02 -1.45
N PRO A 250 19.02 -12.17 -2.75
CA PRO A 250 19.99 -11.97 -3.82
C PRO A 250 20.65 -10.60 -3.75
N GLU A 251 21.95 -10.57 -4.05
CA GLU A 251 22.76 -9.36 -3.99
C GLU A 251 22.20 -8.24 -4.90
N PHE A 252 22.35 -7.03 -4.39
CA PHE A 252 21.97 -5.80 -5.06
C PHE A 252 23.22 -4.96 -5.28
N ASP A 253 23.29 -4.32 -6.44
CA ASP A 253 24.39 -3.42 -6.79
C ASP A 253 24.12 -2.04 -6.20
N GLY A 254 24.59 -1.83 -4.97
CA GLY A 254 24.40 -0.63 -4.15
C GLY A 254 23.86 -0.93 -2.74
N GLU A 255 23.52 0.12 -1.98
CA GLU A 255 23.16 0.02 -0.56
C GLU A 255 21.66 0.13 -0.25
N VAL A 256 21.14 -0.76 0.57
CA VAL A 256 19.79 -0.64 1.15
C VAL A 256 19.90 0.03 2.52
N GLY A 257 19.18 1.12 2.73
CA GLY A 257 19.10 1.79 4.04
C GLY A 257 18.00 1.21 4.92
N VAL A 258 16.83 0.90 4.33
CA VAL A 258 15.69 0.32 5.05
C VAL A 258 15.08 -0.79 4.21
N LEU A 259 14.91 -1.97 4.80
CA LEU A 259 14.26 -3.11 4.13
C LEU A 259 12.87 -3.36 4.72
N ARG A 260 11.82 -3.20 3.92
CA ARG A 260 10.42 -3.43 4.32
C ARG A 260 9.88 -4.72 3.72
N VAL A 261 9.16 -5.50 4.52
CA VAL A 261 8.37 -6.64 4.06
C VAL A 261 6.96 -6.14 3.81
N LYS A 262 6.40 -6.52 2.66
CA LYS A 262 5.02 -6.24 2.28
C LYS A 262 4.34 -7.55 1.91
N ALA A 263 3.15 -7.78 2.46
CA ALA A 263 2.25 -8.83 2.00
C ALA A 263 1.21 -8.21 1.07
N VAL A 264 0.99 -8.86 -0.06
CA VAL A 264 -0.06 -8.56 -1.03
C VAL A 264 -0.73 -9.88 -1.42
N SER A 265 -1.84 -9.81 -2.17
CA SER A 265 -2.69 -10.97 -2.45
C SER A 265 -1.98 -12.17 -3.08
N ASP A 266 -0.85 -11.98 -3.78
CA ASP A 266 -0.12 -13.05 -4.49
C ASP A 266 1.23 -13.43 -3.85
N GLY A 267 1.51 -12.93 -2.65
CA GLY A 267 2.69 -13.32 -1.87
C GLY A 267 3.44 -12.16 -1.24
N LEU A 268 4.74 -12.40 -1.02
CA LEU A 268 5.61 -11.53 -0.25
C LEU A 268 6.60 -10.76 -1.10
N TRP A 269 6.82 -9.53 -0.67
CA TRP A 269 7.75 -8.61 -1.28
C TRP A 269 8.69 -8.00 -0.26
N LEU A 270 9.93 -7.80 -0.69
CA LEU A 270 10.88 -6.93 -0.03
C LEU A 270 11.03 -5.66 -0.84
N VAL A 271 10.91 -4.52 -0.16
CA VAL A 271 11.17 -3.18 -0.71
C VAL A 271 12.36 -2.60 0.05
N GLY A 272 13.51 -2.52 -0.62
CA GLY A 272 14.75 -1.97 -0.10
C GLY A 272 14.89 -0.51 -0.48
N GLU A 273 14.48 0.38 0.42
CA GLU A 273 14.64 1.83 0.28
C GLU A 273 16.12 2.20 0.35
N ARG A 274 16.52 3.10 -0.55
CA ARG A 274 17.89 3.59 -0.68
C ARG A 274 18.19 4.61 0.44
N PRO A 275 19.43 4.72 0.94
CA PRO A 275 19.78 5.69 1.98
C PRO A 275 19.45 7.14 1.62
N ASP A 276 19.55 7.49 0.33
CA ASP A 276 19.21 8.82 -0.20
C ASP A 276 17.69 9.10 -0.25
N ARG A 277 16.85 8.07 -0.08
CA ARG A 277 15.38 8.10 -0.17
C ARG A 277 14.82 8.65 -1.49
N ILE A 278 15.65 8.79 -2.52
CA ILE A 278 15.28 9.35 -3.83
C ILE A 278 15.47 8.29 -4.91
N SER A 279 16.58 7.57 -4.86
CA SER A 279 16.90 6.52 -5.83
C SER A 279 15.86 5.41 -5.79
N PHE A 280 15.63 4.79 -6.94
CA PHE A 280 14.61 3.75 -7.09
C PHE A 280 14.88 2.59 -6.13
N PRO A 281 13.88 2.11 -5.38
CA PRO A 281 14.08 1.07 -4.38
C PRO A 281 14.45 -0.27 -5.03
N ALA A 282 15.22 -1.05 -4.31
CA ALA A 282 15.48 -2.43 -4.67
C ALA A 282 14.25 -3.30 -4.38
N LEU A 283 13.88 -4.19 -5.29
CA LEU A 283 12.67 -5.01 -5.15
C LEU A 283 13.01 -6.49 -5.23
N TRP A 284 12.40 -7.28 -4.34
CA TRP A 284 12.42 -8.73 -4.42
C TRP A 284 11.04 -9.31 -4.15
N ARG A 285 10.75 -10.43 -4.79
CA ARG A 285 9.53 -11.20 -4.58
C ARG A 285 9.90 -12.60 -4.08
N LEU A 286 9.15 -13.13 -3.12
CA LEU A 286 9.30 -14.53 -2.72
C LEU A 286 8.62 -15.43 -3.77
N ALA A 287 9.40 -16.29 -4.41
CA ALA A 287 8.91 -17.29 -5.35
C ALA A 287 9.26 -18.69 -4.84
N GLY A 288 8.25 -19.46 -4.43
CA GLY A 288 8.46 -20.71 -3.71
C GLY A 288 9.12 -20.45 -2.36
N GLN A 289 10.40 -20.81 -2.22
CA GLN A 289 11.17 -20.63 -0.99
C GLN A 289 12.37 -19.68 -1.14
N SER A 290 12.53 -19.03 -2.30
CA SER A 290 13.66 -18.13 -2.56
C SER A 290 13.20 -16.73 -2.95
N TRP A 291 13.94 -15.74 -2.47
CA TRP A 291 13.79 -14.36 -2.90
C TRP A 291 14.36 -14.22 -4.31
N GLN A 292 13.59 -13.60 -5.20
CA GLN A 292 14.00 -13.29 -6.55
C GLN A 292 14.02 -11.79 -6.74
N ARG A 293 15.14 -11.25 -7.22
CA ARG A 293 15.26 -9.83 -7.52
C ARG A 293 14.32 -9.48 -8.68
N VAL A 294 13.53 -8.43 -8.49
CA VAL A 294 12.66 -7.88 -9.52
C VAL A 294 13.33 -6.67 -10.12
N ARG A 295 13.53 -6.73 -11.43
CA ARG A 295 14.02 -5.63 -12.27
C ARG A 295 13.12 -5.54 -13.49
N ALA A 296 13.00 -4.35 -14.04
CA ALA A 296 12.26 -4.16 -15.27
C ALA A 296 13.06 -3.35 -16.28
N GLU A 297 12.94 -3.72 -17.54
CA GLU A 297 13.41 -2.89 -18.64
C GLU A 297 12.64 -1.55 -18.64
N GLY A 298 13.37 -0.44 -18.75
CA GLY A 298 12.79 0.91 -18.77
C GLY A 298 12.36 1.45 -17.40
N GLN A 299 12.70 0.77 -16.29
CA GLN A 299 12.44 1.30 -14.94
C GLN A 299 13.14 2.66 -14.74
N PRO A 300 12.50 3.61 -14.02
CA PRO A 300 13.13 4.90 -13.73
C PRO A 300 14.30 4.74 -12.74
N GLU A 301 15.21 5.72 -12.75
CA GLU A 301 16.37 5.76 -11.84
C GLU A 301 16.00 6.18 -10.41
N SER A 302 14.91 6.93 -10.25
CA SER A 302 14.40 7.45 -8.98
C SER A 302 12.89 7.28 -8.87
N GLY A 303 12.38 7.21 -7.64
CA GLY A 303 10.95 7.11 -7.38
C GLY A 303 10.57 6.19 -6.23
N GLN A 304 9.25 6.03 -6.04
CA GLN A 304 8.63 5.13 -5.08
C GLN A 304 8.09 3.90 -5.78
N ALA A 305 8.06 2.76 -5.09
CA ALA A 305 7.50 1.52 -5.59
C ALA A 305 6.62 0.83 -4.54
N VAL A 306 5.39 0.47 -4.93
CA VAL A 306 4.42 -0.20 -4.05
C VAL A 306 3.94 -1.49 -4.72
N PRO A 307 4.30 -2.67 -4.21
CA PRO A 307 3.74 -3.93 -4.71
C PRO A 307 2.22 -3.92 -4.59
N LEU A 308 1.52 -4.32 -5.67
CA LEU A 308 0.06 -4.39 -5.71
C LEU A 308 -0.48 -5.82 -5.71
N GLY A 309 0.38 -6.80 -5.91
CA GLY A 309 0.01 -8.20 -6.14
C GLY A 309 0.05 -8.59 -7.62
N ALA A 310 -0.25 -9.85 -7.91
CA ALA A 310 -0.14 -10.50 -9.23
C ALA A 310 1.15 -10.18 -10.03
N GLY A 311 2.30 -10.01 -9.36
CA GLY A 311 3.55 -9.63 -10.00
C GLY A 311 3.62 -8.18 -10.48
N VAL A 312 2.67 -7.33 -10.07
CA VAL A 312 2.59 -5.91 -10.44
C VAL A 312 3.09 -5.03 -9.30
N VAL A 313 3.89 -4.03 -9.65
CA VAL A 313 4.38 -3.00 -8.73
C VAL A 313 4.02 -1.64 -9.28
N ALA A 314 3.25 -0.85 -8.54
CA ALA A 314 3.01 0.56 -8.87
C ALA A 314 4.29 1.36 -8.66
N VAL A 315 4.55 2.30 -9.56
CA VAL A 315 5.70 3.19 -9.53
C VAL A 315 5.24 4.62 -9.67
N ILE A 316 5.80 5.50 -8.83
CA ILE A 316 5.76 6.95 -9.04
C ILE A 316 7.19 7.44 -9.16
N SER A 317 7.46 8.22 -10.21
CA SER A 317 8.76 8.81 -10.46
C SER A 317 8.61 10.23 -11.03
N PRO A 318 9.71 10.98 -11.25
CA PRO A 318 9.66 12.25 -11.97
C PRO A 318 9.07 12.14 -13.39
N ARG A 319 9.06 10.95 -14.00
CA ARG A 319 8.39 10.68 -15.30
C ARG A 319 6.86 10.60 -15.18
N GLY A 320 6.34 10.51 -13.96
CA GLY A 320 4.94 10.29 -13.66
C GLY A 320 4.68 8.88 -13.11
N ALA A 321 3.45 8.41 -13.31
CA ALA A 321 2.98 7.12 -12.85
C ALA A 321 3.33 6.00 -13.83
N GLY A 322 3.63 4.82 -13.29
CA GLY A 322 3.80 3.63 -14.09
C GLY A 322 3.65 2.36 -13.27
N ALA A 323 3.91 1.23 -13.91
CA ALA A 323 3.98 -0.06 -13.25
C ALA A 323 5.08 -0.94 -13.81
N LEU A 324 5.65 -1.77 -12.93
CA LEU A 324 6.49 -2.90 -13.34
C LEU A 324 5.57 -4.11 -13.53
N VAL A 325 5.53 -4.65 -14.74
CA VAL A 325 4.74 -5.84 -15.09
C VAL A 325 5.50 -6.70 -16.09
N GLY A 326 5.61 -8.00 -15.82
CA GLY A 326 6.26 -8.94 -16.73
C GLY A 326 7.72 -8.58 -17.09
N GLY A 327 8.45 -7.94 -16.17
CA GLY A 327 9.84 -7.51 -16.41
C GLY A 327 9.99 -6.24 -17.25
N ARG A 328 8.91 -5.48 -17.47
CA ARG A 328 8.95 -4.20 -18.20
C ARG A 328 8.25 -3.11 -17.39
N TYR A 329 8.76 -1.88 -17.51
CA TYR A 329 8.08 -0.70 -17.02
C TYR A 329 7.09 -0.20 -18.09
N VAL A 330 5.89 0.14 -17.65
CA VAL A 330 4.81 0.69 -18.50
C VAL A 330 4.30 1.95 -17.84
N ASP A 331 4.26 3.06 -18.59
CA ASP A 331 3.63 4.29 -18.12
C ASP A 331 2.12 4.07 -17.97
N LEU A 332 1.56 4.60 -16.88
CA LEU A 332 0.14 4.53 -16.60
C LEU A 332 -0.46 5.94 -16.66
N PRO A 333 -1.66 6.11 -17.24
CA PRO A 333 -2.33 7.40 -17.31
C PRO A 333 -3.01 7.74 -15.97
N TRP A 334 -2.33 7.49 -14.85
CA TRP A 334 -2.86 7.79 -13.51
C TRP A 334 -2.61 9.27 -13.17
N PRO A 335 -3.51 9.90 -12.40
CA PRO A 335 -3.38 11.30 -12.02
C PRO A 335 -2.39 11.52 -10.86
N VAL A 336 -1.34 10.70 -10.76
CA VAL A 336 -0.36 10.72 -9.66
C VAL A 336 1.00 11.19 -10.16
N THR A 337 1.70 11.97 -9.34
CA THR A 337 3.00 12.60 -9.67
C THR A 337 4.04 12.29 -8.58
N ALA A 338 5.31 12.63 -8.83
CA ALA A 338 6.41 12.51 -7.86
C ALA A 338 6.19 13.26 -6.53
N GLU A 339 5.26 14.22 -6.48
CA GLU A 339 4.90 14.95 -5.26
C GLU A 339 3.98 14.14 -4.34
N HIS A 340 3.42 13.03 -4.84
CA HIS A 340 2.56 12.16 -4.06
C HIS A 340 3.36 11.09 -3.34
N HIS A 341 2.89 10.73 -2.15
CA HIS A 341 3.31 9.53 -1.44
C HIS A 341 2.31 8.40 -1.65
N LEU A 342 2.76 7.25 -2.16
CA LEU A 342 1.90 6.09 -2.38
C LEU A 342 1.86 5.14 -1.19
N GLN A 343 0.66 4.64 -0.91
CA GLN A 343 0.44 3.57 0.06
C GLN A 343 -0.69 2.65 -0.39
N LEU A 344 -0.47 1.34 -0.29
CA LEU A 344 -1.54 0.35 -0.42
C LEU A 344 -2.19 0.12 0.95
N LEU A 345 -3.50 0.30 1.03
CA LEU A 345 -4.32 0.04 2.22
C LEU A 345 -4.73 -1.44 2.31
N PRO A 346 -5.16 -1.92 3.50
CA PRO A 346 -5.53 -3.33 3.70
C PRO A 346 -6.65 -3.85 2.79
N ASP A 347 -7.56 -2.98 2.33
CA ASP A 347 -8.65 -3.31 1.40
C ASP A 347 -8.19 -3.35 -0.08
N GLY A 348 -6.92 -3.06 -0.35
CA GLY A 348 -6.35 -2.99 -1.71
C GLY A 348 -6.46 -1.62 -2.38
N THR A 349 -7.00 -0.62 -1.68
CA THR A 349 -7.05 0.76 -2.18
C THR A 349 -5.66 1.36 -2.21
N LEU A 350 -5.29 1.98 -3.33
CA LEU A 350 -4.04 2.71 -3.47
C LEU A 350 -4.29 4.18 -3.16
N VAL A 351 -3.71 4.68 -2.08
CA VAL A 351 -3.77 6.08 -1.69
C VAL A 351 -2.55 6.81 -2.23
N ALA A 352 -2.76 7.96 -2.85
CA ALA A 352 -1.71 8.91 -3.19
C ALA A 352 -1.95 10.22 -2.43
N SER A 353 -1.15 10.48 -1.41
CA SER A 353 -1.25 11.72 -0.62
C SER A 353 -0.32 12.77 -1.21
N GLY A 354 -0.87 13.88 -1.68
CA GLY A 354 -0.10 15.01 -2.23
C GLY A 354 -0.40 16.32 -1.51
N PRO A 355 0.24 17.43 -1.93
CA PRO A 355 0.08 18.72 -1.27
C PRO A 355 -1.34 19.29 -1.39
N GLU A 356 -2.01 19.09 -2.52
CA GLU A 356 -3.32 19.71 -2.82
C GLU A 356 -4.52 18.78 -2.56
N SER A 357 -4.31 17.47 -2.61
CA SER A 357 -5.40 16.49 -2.51
C SER A 357 -4.89 15.10 -2.11
N VAL A 358 -5.85 14.27 -1.69
CA VAL A 358 -5.63 12.82 -1.53
C VAL A 358 -6.36 12.12 -2.67
N LEU A 359 -5.66 11.24 -3.38
CA LEU A 359 -6.23 10.44 -4.46
C LEU A 359 -6.48 9.01 -3.96
N LEU A 360 -7.69 8.51 -4.17
CA LEU A 360 -8.11 7.15 -3.84
C LEU A 360 -8.26 6.33 -5.13
N GLY A 361 -7.32 5.42 -5.36
CA GLY A 361 -7.30 4.52 -6.51
C GLY A 361 -7.92 3.16 -6.15
N THR A 362 -9.21 2.99 -6.44
CA THR A 362 -9.91 1.70 -6.27
C THR A 362 -9.85 0.87 -7.54
N GLY A 363 -9.76 -0.45 -7.43
CA GLY A 363 -9.64 -1.36 -8.57
C GLY A 363 -8.48 -2.34 -8.41
N HIS A 364 -8.08 -2.98 -9.51
CA HIS A 364 -7.10 -4.06 -9.49
C HIS A 364 -5.84 -3.68 -10.26
N PHE A 365 -4.71 -3.74 -9.58
CA PHE A 365 -3.38 -3.57 -10.19
C PHE A 365 -3.26 -2.23 -10.96
N GLY A 366 -3.06 -2.29 -12.28
CA GLY A 366 -2.96 -1.13 -13.18
C GLY A 366 -4.31 -0.51 -13.57
N ASP A 367 -5.40 -1.28 -13.47
CA ASP A 367 -6.76 -0.84 -13.82
C ASP A 367 -7.44 -0.28 -12.56
N ARG A 368 -7.26 1.02 -12.36
CA ARG A 368 -7.75 1.74 -11.19
C ARG A 368 -8.57 2.95 -11.60
N THR A 369 -9.71 3.08 -10.93
CA THR A 369 -10.53 4.28 -10.95
C THR A 369 -10.08 5.20 -9.83
N TRP A 370 -9.70 6.43 -10.18
CA TRP A 370 -9.19 7.41 -9.23
C TRP A 370 -10.26 8.42 -8.84
N ALA A 371 -10.42 8.63 -7.54
CA ALA A 371 -11.21 9.72 -6.99
C ALA A 371 -10.31 10.70 -6.24
N ALA A 372 -10.41 11.99 -6.56
CA ALA A 372 -9.70 13.04 -5.84
C ALA A 372 -10.53 13.56 -4.67
N VAL A 373 -9.97 13.57 -3.47
CA VAL A 373 -10.58 14.15 -2.27
C VAL A 373 -9.93 15.49 -2.00
N VAL A 374 -10.71 16.56 -2.10
CA VAL A 374 -10.26 17.94 -1.91
C VAL A 374 -11.05 18.56 -0.77
N ILE A 375 -10.33 18.98 0.28
CA ILE A 375 -10.91 19.63 1.44
C ILE A 375 -10.64 21.14 1.33
N GLU A 376 -11.72 21.92 1.28
CA GLU A 376 -11.68 23.39 1.32
C GLU A 376 -12.11 23.89 2.70
N THR A 377 -11.53 25.02 3.11
CA THR A 377 -11.97 25.80 4.29
C THR A 377 -12.94 26.91 3.85
N ASP A 378 -13.75 27.39 4.79
CA ASP A 378 -14.72 28.49 4.60
C ASP A 378 -14.04 29.86 4.62
#